data_AF-A0A1Y2TTC8-F1
#
_entry.id   AF-A0A1Y2TTC8-F1
#
_cell.length_a   1.000
_cell.length_b   1.000
_cell.length_c   1.000
_cell.angle_alpha   90.00
_cell.angle_beta   90.00
_cell.angle_gamma   90.00
#
_symmetry.space_group_name_H-M   'P 1'
#
loop_
_entity.id
_entity.type
_entity.pdbx_description
1 polymer ?
#
loop_
_entity_poly.entity_id
_entity_poly.type
_entity_poly.pdbx_seq_one_letter_code
_entity_poly.pdbx_strand_id
1 'polypeptide(L)'
;MSKARSAAVGADQIVKLIVGAGKATPSPPVGPALGSKGVKSMDFCKEFNARTAHIIPGTPMPTRVTVRADRSFHFDVRTPQTSWLLRNAADLPVNKKGKRKAASKPGHEIVGTVTLKHIYEIAKIKQSELRLSGLSLEGLCKSVIFQAKSMGIAVVA
;
A
#
# COMPACT_ATOMS: atom_id res chain seq x y z
N MET A 1 -2.46 17.03 49.44
CA MET A 1 -1.68 15.87 48.98
C MET A 1 -2.30 15.31 47.72
N SER A 2 -1.51 15.34 46.66
CA SER A 2 -1.89 15.20 45.26
C SER A 2 -2.21 13.74 44.92
N LYS A 3 -3.48 13.43 44.63
CA LYS A 3 -3.85 12.16 43.97
C LYS A 3 -3.29 12.21 42.55
N ALA A 4 -2.17 11.53 42.34
CA ALA A 4 -1.64 11.22 41.03
C ALA A 4 -2.75 10.54 40.21
N ARG A 5 -3.26 11.24 39.19
CA ARG A 5 -4.14 10.64 38.18
C ARG A 5 -3.29 9.65 37.39
N SER A 6 -3.48 8.37 37.68
CA SER A 6 -2.95 7.28 36.86
C SER A 6 -3.40 7.50 35.42
N ALA A 7 -2.43 7.74 34.53
CA ALA A 7 -2.68 7.83 33.10
C ALA A 7 -3.28 6.50 32.64
N ALA A 8 -4.56 6.52 32.27
CA ALA A 8 -5.15 5.42 31.52
C ALA A 8 -4.34 5.27 30.23
N VAL A 9 -3.56 4.20 30.11
CA VAL A 9 -2.83 3.86 28.90
C VAL A 9 -3.88 3.49 27.85
N GLY A 10 -4.37 4.49 27.12
CA GLY A 10 -5.34 4.30 26.04
C GLY A 10 -4.72 3.41 24.96
N ALA A 11 -5.48 2.42 24.49
CA ALA A 11 -5.01 1.49 23.48
C ALA A 11 -4.68 2.22 22.16
N ASP A 12 -3.55 1.86 21.55
CA ASP A 12 -3.14 2.37 20.24
C ASP A 12 -4.18 2.00 19.17
N GLN A 13 -4.67 3.01 18.45
CA GLN A 13 -5.62 2.81 17.36
C GLN A 13 -4.88 2.74 16.02
N ILE A 14 -5.17 1.71 15.23
CA ILE A 14 -4.53 1.50 13.92
C ILE A 14 -5.52 1.85 12.82
N VAL A 15 -5.16 2.81 11.97
CA VAL A 15 -5.90 3.20 10.77
C VAL A 15 -5.14 2.71 9.53
N LYS A 16 -5.84 2.02 8.64
CA LYS A 16 -5.29 1.57 7.35
C LYS A 16 -5.85 2.46 6.24
N LEU A 17 -4.96 3.11 5.49
CA LEU A 17 -5.31 4.01 4.39
C LEU A 17 -4.55 3.62 3.13
N ILE A 18 -5.12 3.96 1.98
CA ILE A 18 -4.45 3.85 0.68
C ILE A 18 -4.38 5.26 0.12
N VAL A 19 -3.16 5.75 -0.08
CA VAL A 19 -2.91 7.13 -0.53
C VAL A 19 -1.99 7.08 -1.74
N GLY A 20 -2.24 7.94 -2.73
CA GLY A 20 -1.37 8.06 -3.89
C GLY A 20 -0.05 8.73 -3.51
N ALA A 21 1.09 8.15 -3.90
CA ALA A 21 2.41 8.74 -3.72
C ALA A 21 2.46 10.20 -4.20
N GLY A 22 3.03 11.10 -3.41
CA GLY A 22 3.16 12.53 -3.71
C GLY A 22 1.85 13.32 -3.87
N LYS A 23 0.69 12.69 -3.61
CA LYS A 23 -0.64 13.30 -3.79
C LYS A 23 -1.50 13.23 -2.52
N ALA A 24 -0.88 13.19 -1.34
CA ALA A 24 -1.63 13.25 -0.09
C ALA A 24 -2.20 14.65 0.11
N THR A 25 -3.53 14.72 0.22
CA THR A 25 -4.30 15.92 0.55
C THR A 25 -5.31 15.57 1.65
N PRO A 26 -5.77 16.55 2.45
CA PRO A 26 -6.79 16.34 3.49
C PRO A 26 -8.21 16.05 2.93
N SER A 27 -8.30 15.54 1.70
CA SER A 27 -9.52 15.18 0.99
C SER A 27 -10.11 13.85 1.52
N PRO A 28 -11.31 13.42 1.06
CA PRO A 28 -12.07 12.30 1.63
C PRO A 28 -11.34 10.96 1.93
N PRO A 29 -10.24 10.54 1.27
CA PRO A 29 -9.53 9.34 1.70
C PRO A 29 -8.69 9.49 2.98
N VAL A 30 -8.21 10.71 3.30
CA VAL A 30 -7.28 10.96 4.42
C VAL A 30 -7.93 11.81 5.50
N GLY A 31 -8.63 12.88 5.11
CA GLY A 31 -9.23 13.86 6.03
C GLY A 31 -10.19 13.24 7.03
N PRO A 32 -11.27 12.56 6.61
CA PRO A 32 -12.22 11.90 7.51
C PRO A 32 -11.60 10.76 8.33
N ALA A 33 -10.69 9.98 7.72
CA ALA A 33 -10.08 8.80 8.33
C ALA A 33 -9.16 9.16 9.51
N LEU A 34 -8.38 10.24 9.39
CA LEU A 34 -7.45 10.70 10.44
C LEU A 34 -8.07 11.78 11.34
N GLY A 35 -8.91 12.66 10.78
CA GLY A 35 -9.54 13.76 11.50
C GLY A 35 -10.52 13.27 12.58
N SER A 36 -11.28 12.21 12.32
CA SER A 36 -12.15 11.57 13.33
C SER A 36 -11.39 11.02 14.55
N LYS A 37 -10.08 10.81 14.42
CA LYS A 37 -9.19 10.32 15.48
C LYS A 37 -8.41 11.43 16.18
N GLY A 38 -8.64 12.69 15.82
CA GLY A 38 -7.95 13.84 16.40
C GLY A 38 -6.49 13.98 15.95
N VAL A 39 -6.12 13.34 14.84
CA VAL A 39 -4.78 13.43 14.24
C VAL A 39 -4.70 14.66 13.34
N LYS A 40 -3.56 15.35 13.34
CA LYS A 40 -3.29 16.47 12.42
C LYS A 40 -3.06 15.96 11.00
N SER A 41 -4.14 15.85 10.23
CA SER A 41 -4.12 15.35 8.84
C SER A 41 -3.18 16.14 7.91
N MET A 42 -2.95 17.44 8.18
CA MET A 42 -2.03 18.27 7.38
C MET A 42 -0.57 17.88 7.55
N ASP A 43 -0.15 17.59 8.79
CA ASP A 43 1.22 17.18 9.09
C ASP A 43 1.51 15.80 8.49
N PHE A 44 0.55 14.88 8.60
CA PHE A 44 0.60 13.60 7.91
C PHE A 44 0.77 13.77 6.38
N CYS A 45 -0.05 14.63 5.73
CA CYS A 45 0.05 14.82 4.28
C CYS A 45 1.43 15.33 3.84
N LYS A 46 2.01 16.27 4.58
CA LYS A 46 3.35 16.83 4.28
C LYS A 46 4.43 15.76 4.43
N GLU A 47 4.44 15.05 5.56
CA GLU A 47 5.45 14.03 5.83
C GLU A 47 5.32 12.84 4.86
N PHE A 48 4.10 12.44 4.54
CA PHE A 48 3.84 11.39 3.55
C PHE A 48 4.35 11.78 2.15
N ASN A 49 4.08 13.01 1.70
CA ASN A 49 4.55 13.48 0.39
C ASN A 49 6.08 13.56 0.34
N ALA A 50 6.73 13.98 1.43
CA ALA A 50 8.20 13.98 1.52
C ALA A 50 8.78 12.56 1.44
N ARG A 51 8.22 11.60 2.19
CA ARG A 51 8.66 10.20 2.16
C ARG A 51 8.40 9.52 0.82
N THR A 52 7.36 9.91 0.09
CA THR A 52 6.97 9.29 -1.19
C THR A 52 7.45 10.05 -2.43
N ALA A 53 8.26 11.10 -2.28
CA ALA A 53 8.71 11.95 -3.38
C ALA A 53 9.53 11.21 -4.45
N HIS A 54 10.21 10.12 -4.09
CA HIS A 54 11.02 9.30 -4.99
C HIS A 54 10.19 8.28 -5.79
N ILE A 55 8.89 8.14 -5.51
CA ILE A 55 7.99 7.16 -6.11
C ILE A 55 7.12 7.86 -7.16
N ILE A 56 6.79 7.14 -8.23
CA ILE A 56 5.93 7.64 -9.30
C ILE A 56 4.63 8.23 -8.71
N PRO A 57 4.32 9.52 -8.96
CA PRO A 57 3.17 10.18 -8.37
C PRO A 57 1.85 9.48 -8.69
N GLY A 58 1.01 9.28 -7.68
CA GLY A 58 -0.28 8.60 -7.81
C GLY A 58 -0.22 7.08 -7.69
N THR A 59 0.95 6.49 -7.48
CA THR A 59 1.07 5.06 -7.12
C THR A 59 0.35 4.81 -5.79
N PRO A 60 -0.58 3.84 -5.69
CA PRO A 60 -1.32 3.58 -4.46
C PRO A 60 -0.43 2.92 -3.42
N MET A 61 -0.11 3.67 -2.37
CA MET A 61 0.72 3.27 -1.24
C MET A 61 -0.17 2.96 -0.03
N PRO A 62 -0.24 1.69 0.41
CA PRO A 62 -0.88 1.33 1.66
C PRO A 62 -0.08 1.92 2.83
N THR A 63 -0.74 2.66 3.70
CA THR A 63 -0.12 3.27 4.88
C THR A 63 -0.84 2.80 6.12
N ARG A 64 -0.06 2.39 7.13
CA ARG A 64 -0.58 2.04 8.45
C ARG A 64 -0.25 3.18 9.39
N VAL A 65 -1.26 3.88 9.87
CA VAL A 65 -1.11 4.96 10.85
C VAL A 65 -1.51 4.41 12.21
N THR A 66 -0.57 4.45 13.15
CA THR A 66 -0.79 4.13 14.56
C THR A 66 -0.98 5.43 15.32
N VAL A 67 -2.14 5.59 15.93
CA VAL A 67 -2.53 6.75 16.74
C VAL A 67 -2.45 6.35 18.21
N ARG A 68 -1.61 7.05 18.96
CA ARG A 68 -1.44 6.83 20.41
C ARG A 68 -2.49 7.61 21.19
N ALA A 69 -2.63 7.30 22.48
CA ALA A 69 -3.59 7.95 23.38
C ALA A 69 -3.37 9.47 23.54
N ASP A 70 -2.13 9.94 23.38
CA ASP A 70 -1.75 11.36 23.42
C ASP A 70 -2.04 12.11 22.10
N ARG A 71 -2.73 11.46 21.15
CA ARG A 71 -2.99 11.96 19.79
C ARG A 71 -1.73 12.15 18.94
N SER A 72 -0.58 11.67 19.41
CA SER A 72 0.58 11.52 18.54
C SER A 72 0.31 10.39 17.54
N PHE A 73 0.91 10.51 16.36
CA PHE A 73 0.77 9.51 15.32
C PHE A 73 2.14 9.08 14.84
N HIS A 74 2.26 7.80 14.51
CA HIS A 74 3.37 7.25 13.76
C HIS A 74 2.82 6.50 12.56
N PHE A 75 3.48 6.59 11.41
CA PHE A 75 3.01 5.89 10.22
C PHE A 75 4.14 5.18 9.49
N ASP A 76 3.77 4.02 8.98
CA ASP A 76 4.58 3.15 8.15
C ASP A 76 3.99 3.12 6.74
N VAL A 77 4.78 3.58 5.77
CA VAL A 77 4.44 3.56 4.35
C VAL A 77 4.94 2.25 3.77
N ARG A 78 3.99 1.39 3.37
CA ARG A 78 4.31 0.09 2.80
C ARG A 78 4.55 0.18 1.32
N THR A 79 5.24 -0.82 0.78
CA THR A 79 5.44 -0.97 -0.66
C THR A 79 4.10 -0.96 -1.42
N PRO A 80 4.09 -0.54 -2.71
CA PRO A 80 2.88 -0.49 -3.51
C PRO A 80 2.14 -1.84 -3.55
N GLN A 81 0.82 -1.79 -3.72
CA GLN A 81 0.03 -3.01 -3.83
C GLN A 81 0.51 -3.86 -5.01
N THR A 82 0.72 -5.15 -4.78
CA THR A 82 1.18 -6.10 -5.81
C THR A 82 0.19 -6.21 -6.95
N SER A 83 -1.11 -6.15 -6.66
CA SER A 83 -2.12 -6.10 -7.70
C SER A 83 -1.95 -4.88 -8.60
N TRP A 84 -1.54 -3.73 -8.07
CA TRP A 84 -1.27 -2.55 -8.88
C TRP A 84 0.02 -2.71 -9.70
N LEU A 85 1.11 -3.21 -9.08
CA LEU A 85 2.37 -3.49 -9.77
C LEU A 85 2.21 -4.48 -10.92
N LEU A 86 1.48 -5.58 -10.69
CA LEU A 86 1.19 -6.59 -11.71
C LEU A 86 0.35 -6.03 -12.86
N ARG A 87 -0.67 -5.22 -12.56
CA ARG A 87 -1.47 -4.56 -13.60
C ARG A 87 -0.63 -3.58 -14.43
N ASN A 88 0.32 -2.91 -13.79
CA ASN A 88 1.23 -1.98 -14.46
C ASN A 88 2.24 -2.74 -15.35
N ALA A 89 2.80 -3.85 -14.86
CA ALA A 89 3.75 -4.68 -15.59
C ALA A 89 3.11 -5.47 -16.75
N ALA A 90 1.83 -5.86 -16.63
CA ALA A 90 1.09 -6.61 -17.66
C ALA A 90 0.45 -5.72 -18.74
N ASP A 91 0.74 -4.42 -18.70
CA ASP A 91 0.13 -3.39 -19.52
C ASP A 91 -1.40 -3.44 -19.74
N LEU A 92 -2.15 -3.73 -18.67
CA LEU A 92 -3.59 -3.99 -18.81
C LEU A 92 -4.40 -2.75 -19.22
N PRO A 93 -5.49 -2.94 -19.98
CA PRO A 93 -6.35 -1.85 -20.41
C PRO A 93 -6.94 -1.07 -19.23
N VAL A 94 -6.96 0.24 -19.40
CA VAL A 94 -7.46 1.20 -18.42
C VAL A 94 -8.98 1.31 -18.54
N ASN A 95 -9.70 1.24 -17.42
CA ASN A 95 -11.14 1.43 -17.42
C ASN A 95 -11.52 2.93 -17.46
N LYS A 96 -12.82 3.22 -17.62
CA LYS A 96 -13.38 4.60 -17.60
C LYS A 96 -13.04 5.42 -16.34
N LYS A 97 -12.54 4.80 -15.27
CA LYS A 97 -12.13 5.44 -14.01
C LYS A 97 -10.60 5.58 -13.89
N GLY A 98 -9.85 5.40 -14.98
CA GLY A 98 -8.38 5.54 -14.98
C GLY A 98 -7.64 4.40 -14.29
N LYS A 99 -8.30 3.29 -13.95
CA LYS A 99 -7.69 2.13 -13.28
C LYS A 99 -7.54 0.97 -14.25
N ARG A 100 -6.36 0.36 -14.27
CA ARG A 100 -6.10 -0.87 -15.02
C ARG A 100 -7.00 -2.01 -14.49
N LYS A 101 -7.77 -2.65 -15.38
CA LYS A 101 -8.79 -3.67 -15.02
C LYS A 101 -8.14 -5.06 -14.98
N ALA A 102 -8.41 -5.84 -13.94
CA ALA A 102 -8.04 -7.26 -13.86
C ALA A 102 -9.16 -8.16 -14.41
N ALA A 103 -8.90 -9.46 -14.60
CA ALA A 103 -9.90 -10.42 -15.08
C ALA A 103 -11.18 -10.38 -14.25
N SER A 104 -12.33 -10.37 -14.95
CA SER A 104 -13.64 -10.49 -14.30
C SER A 104 -13.89 -11.94 -13.87
N LYS A 105 -13.38 -12.92 -14.63
CA LYS A 105 -13.39 -14.34 -14.28
C LYS A 105 -11.99 -14.95 -14.36
N PRO A 106 -11.18 -14.83 -13.29
CA PRO A 106 -9.86 -15.45 -13.23
C PRO A 106 -9.92 -16.96 -13.49
N GLY A 107 -9.06 -17.47 -14.37
CA GLY A 107 -9.02 -18.88 -14.76
C GLY A 107 -9.73 -19.21 -16.09
N HIS A 108 -10.71 -18.39 -16.50
CA HIS A 108 -11.33 -18.48 -17.83
C HIS A 108 -10.80 -17.40 -18.78
N GLU A 109 -10.51 -16.21 -18.24
CA GLU A 109 -10.04 -15.06 -19.01
C GLU A 109 -8.61 -14.71 -18.62
N ILE A 110 -7.74 -14.57 -19.62
CA ILE A 110 -6.38 -14.03 -19.47
C ILE A 110 -6.40 -12.60 -20.02
N VAL A 111 -6.12 -11.62 -19.17
CA VAL A 111 -6.22 -10.19 -19.51
C VAL A 111 -4.86 -9.58 -19.83
N GLY A 112 -3.77 -10.24 -19.46
CA GLY A 112 -2.42 -9.84 -19.84
C GLY A 112 -1.37 -10.88 -19.48
N THR A 113 -0.14 -10.62 -19.93
CA THR A 113 1.02 -11.49 -19.72
C THR A 113 2.12 -10.74 -18.98
N VAL A 114 2.86 -11.45 -18.13
CA VAL A 114 4.00 -10.90 -17.39
C VAL A 114 5.17 -11.87 -17.48
N THR A 115 6.38 -11.37 -17.71
CA THR A 115 7.59 -12.19 -17.77
C THR A 115 8.12 -12.52 -16.37
N LEU A 116 8.91 -13.58 -16.24
CA LEU A 116 9.60 -13.90 -14.98
C LEU A 116 10.52 -12.77 -14.51
N LYS A 117 11.09 -11.98 -15.43
CA LYS A 117 11.91 -10.80 -15.11
C LYS A 117 11.11 -9.75 -14.34
N HIS A 118 9.92 -9.42 -14.80
CA HIS A 118 9.04 -8.47 -14.11
C HIS A 118 8.61 -8.99 -12.73
N ILE A 119 8.36 -10.29 -12.58
CA ILE A 119 8.02 -10.89 -11.27
C ILE A 119 9.18 -10.73 -10.30
N TYR A 120 10.40 -10.98 -10.75
CA TYR A 120 11.59 -10.85 -9.94
C TYR A 120 11.83 -9.41 -9.48
N GLU A 121 11.62 -8.43 -10.36
CA GLU A 121 11.66 -7.01 -10.01
C GLU A 121 10.60 -6.62 -8.98
N ILE A 122 9.35 -7.06 -9.18
CA ILE A 122 8.26 -6.84 -8.22
C ILE A 122 8.59 -7.47 -6.87
N ALA A 123 9.17 -8.66 -6.86
CA ALA A 123 9.58 -9.35 -5.63
C ALA A 123 10.69 -8.57 -4.90
N LYS A 124 11.70 -8.05 -5.62
CA LYS A 124 12.75 -7.19 -5.06
C LYS A 124 12.18 -5.92 -4.43
N ILE A 125 11.27 -5.23 -5.12
CA ILE A 125 10.61 -4.02 -4.60
C ILE A 125 9.85 -4.35 -3.30
N LYS A 126 9.20 -5.51 -3.22
CA LYS A 126 8.48 -5.91 -2.00
C LYS A 126 9.42 -6.38 -0.89
N GLN A 127 10.56 -6.96 -1.23
CA GLN A 127 11.56 -7.43 -0.26
C GLN A 127 12.28 -6.28 0.44
N SER A 128 12.32 -5.07 -0.14
CA SER A 128 12.90 -3.88 0.50
C SER A 128 12.15 -3.46 1.77
N GLU A 129 10.96 -4.00 2.01
CA GLU A 129 10.20 -3.74 3.22
C GLU A 129 10.67 -4.61 4.38
N LEU A 130 10.95 -3.99 5.53
CA LEU A 130 11.51 -4.66 6.71
C LEU A 130 10.72 -5.89 7.17
N ARG A 131 9.39 -5.90 6.99
CA ARG A 131 8.55 -7.06 7.35
C ARG A 131 8.68 -8.25 6.40
N LEU A 132 9.18 -8.02 5.19
CA LEU A 132 9.33 -9.03 4.13
C LEU A 132 10.79 -9.39 3.88
N SER A 133 11.75 -8.68 4.46
CA SER A 133 13.18 -8.89 4.25
C SER A 133 13.67 -10.28 4.71
N GLY A 134 13.01 -10.88 5.70
CA GLY A 134 13.31 -12.23 6.18
C GLY A 134 12.79 -13.36 5.28
N LEU A 135 11.97 -13.06 4.26
CA LEU A 135 11.49 -14.07 3.31
C LEU A 135 12.48 -14.25 2.17
N SER A 136 12.65 -15.51 1.74
CA SER A 136 13.46 -15.81 0.56
C SER A 136 12.86 -15.16 -0.69
N LEU A 137 13.74 -14.70 -1.58
CA LEU A 137 13.32 -14.05 -2.82
C LEU A 137 12.51 -15.00 -3.71
N GLU A 138 12.84 -16.29 -3.70
CA GLU A 138 12.07 -17.34 -4.37
C GLU A 138 10.64 -17.47 -3.82
N GLY A 139 10.48 -17.46 -2.49
CA GLY A 139 9.17 -17.52 -1.84
C GLY A 139 8.30 -16.29 -2.17
N LEU A 140 8.92 -15.11 -2.23
CA LEU A 140 8.26 -13.89 -2.69
C LEU A 140 7.84 -13.98 -4.15
N CYS A 141 8.71 -14.48 -5.04
CA CYS A 141 8.37 -14.68 -6.45
C CYS A 141 7.18 -15.64 -6.62
N LYS A 142 7.18 -16.79 -5.92
CA LYS A 142 6.06 -17.74 -5.92
C LYS A 142 4.75 -17.10 -5.46
N SER A 143 4.82 -16.25 -4.41
CA SER A 143 3.66 -15.52 -3.92
C SER A 143 3.10 -14.53 -4.95
N VAL A 144 3.98 -13.83 -5.66
CA VAL A 144 3.59 -12.89 -6.73
C VAL A 144 3.00 -13.64 -7.93
N ILE A 145 3.57 -14.78 -8.32
CA ILE A 145 3.04 -15.65 -9.39
C ILE A 145 1.63 -16.13 -9.04
N PHE A 146 1.42 -16.61 -7.81
CA PHE A 146 0.10 -17.05 -7.36
C PHE A 146 -0.92 -15.91 -7.43
N GLN A 147 -0.52 -14.70 -7.05
CA GLN A 147 -1.39 -13.53 -7.17
C GLN A 147 -1.68 -13.15 -8.64
N ALA A 148 -0.70 -13.24 -9.53
CA ALA A 148 -0.91 -13.02 -10.97
C ALA A 148 -1.97 -13.99 -11.53
N LYS A 149 -1.89 -15.27 -11.17
CA LYS A 149 -2.90 -16.28 -11.54
C LYS A 149 -4.30 -15.91 -11.04
N SER A 150 -4.42 -15.45 -9.79
CA SER A 150 -5.70 -15.01 -9.21
C SER A 150 -6.30 -13.76 -9.88
N MET A 151 -5.51 -13.02 -10.66
CA MET A 151 -5.95 -11.83 -11.41
C MET A 151 -6.19 -12.10 -12.89
N GLY A 152 -6.00 -13.35 -13.35
CA GLY A 152 -6.05 -13.72 -14.77
C GLY A 152 -4.91 -13.12 -15.59
N ILE A 153 -3.71 -13.05 -14.99
CA ILE A 153 -2.48 -12.67 -15.69
C ILE A 153 -1.65 -13.94 -15.89
N ALA A 154 -1.30 -14.23 -17.14
CA ALA A 154 -0.45 -15.37 -17.47
C ALA A 154 1.02 -15.02 -17.25
N VAL A 155 1.78 -15.95 -16.68
CA VAL A 155 3.21 -15.79 -16.45
C VAL A 155 3.96 -16.53 -17.54
N VAL A 156 4.82 -15.81 -18.26
CA VAL A 156 5.62 -16.35 -19.37
C VAL A 156 7.09 -16.36 -18.94
N ALA A 157 7.82 -17.41 -19.31
CA ALA A 157 9.26 -17.53 -19.07
C ALA A 157 10.06 -16.63 -20.00
#